data_AF-A0A1B2F6Y8-F1
#
_entry.id   AF-A0A1B2F6Y8-F1
#
_cell.length_a   1.000
_cell.length_b   1.000
_cell.length_c   1.000
_cell.angle_alpha   90.00
_cell.angle_beta   90.00
_cell.angle_gamma   90.00
#
_symmetry.space_group_name_H-M   'P 1'
#
loop_
_entity.id
_entity.type
_entity.pdbx_description
1 polymer ?
#
loop_
_entity_poly.entity_id
_entity_poly.type
_entity_poly.pdbx_seq_one_letter_code
_entity_poly.pdbx_strand_id
1 'polypeptide(L)'
;MSEELVSNNIAAQTLHELEPSKTIEQWANWLQNNRNQSRTVSYRIPFERMAGGVFYRHDDLTAFIEWEKSRQLGTLKLTGRAAEAMRAFGIGEKGGSTTGRKLKIDGINLQVENGVPYIQLVATDPLMVYRLEVDEAEAIIQEMAEVVSACKRIGQ
;
A
#
# COMPACT_ATOMS: atom_id res chain seq x y z
N MET A 1 17.83 26.73 -17.86
CA MET A 1 17.26 27.43 -16.68
C MET A 1 17.96 26.87 -15.47
N SER A 2 18.40 27.71 -14.53
CA SER A 2 19.16 27.27 -13.35
C SER A 2 18.39 26.19 -12.58
N GLU A 3 18.99 25.03 -12.39
CA GLU A 3 18.43 23.94 -11.57
C GLU A 3 18.33 24.44 -10.13
N GLU A 4 17.13 24.89 -9.73
CA GLU A 4 16.91 25.45 -8.41
C GLU A 4 16.87 24.33 -7.36
N LEU A 5 17.94 24.28 -6.57
CA LEU A 5 18.09 23.35 -5.46
C LEU A 5 17.38 23.90 -4.23
N VAL A 6 16.40 23.15 -3.72
CA VAL A 6 15.57 23.54 -2.59
C VAL A 6 15.97 22.80 -1.33
N SER A 7 15.93 23.49 -0.19
CA SER A 7 16.22 22.89 1.13
C SER A 7 15.15 21.87 1.53
N ASN A 8 15.45 21.01 2.52
CA ASN A 8 14.49 20.01 3.05
C ASN A 8 13.12 20.61 3.45
N ASN A 9 13.10 21.81 4.04
CA ASN A 9 11.85 22.44 4.47
C ASN A 9 11.02 22.92 3.28
N ILE A 10 11.68 23.50 2.27
CA ILE A 10 11.03 23.94 1.02
C ILE A 10 10.56 22.70 0.24
N ALA A 11 11.36 21.64 0.18
CA ALA A 11 10.96 20.38 -0.44
C ALA A 11 9.70 19.77 0.23
N ALA A 12 9.62 19.81 1.57
CA ALA A 12 8.44 19.33 2.28
C ALA A 12 7.19 20.19 2.00
N GLN A 13 7.35 21.51 1.87
CA GLN A 13 6.27 22.41 1.45
C GLN A 13 5.82 22.10 0.02
N THR A 14 6.76 21.97 -0.91
CA THR A 14 6.47 21.61 -2.32
C THR A 14 5.73 20.28 -2.41
N LEU A 15 6.14 19.25 -1.65
CA LEU A 15 5.44 17.96 -1.64
C LEU A 15 4.01 18.08 -1.08
N HIS A 16 3.80 18.91 -0.05
CA HIS A 16 2.46 19.17 0.50
C HIS A 16 1.56 19.88 -0.51
N GLU A 17 2.09 20.86 -1.23
CA GLU A 17 1.36 21.58 -2.29
C GLU A 17 0.96 20.65 -3.44
N LEU A 18 1.85 19.73 -3.83
CA LEU A 18 1.62 18.79 -4.92
C LEU A 18 0.75 17.58 -4.52
N GLU A 19 0.75 17.20 -3.24
CA GLU A 19 0.04 16.05 -2.66
C GLU A 19 -0.34 16.34 -1.18
N PRO A 20 -1.57 16.84 -0.93
CA PRO A 20 -1.97 17.34 0.38
C PRO A 20 -2.40 16.25 1.38
N SER A 21 -2.19 14.95 1.13
CA SER A 21 -2.56 13.88 2.10
C SER A 21 -1.74 13.89 3.39
N LYS A 22 -0.59 14.58 3.41
CA LYS A 22 0.29 14.67 4.58
C LYS A 22 0.58 16.12 4.92
N THR A 23 0.77 16.39 6.20
CA THR A 23 1.24 17.71 6.66
C THR A 23 2.69 17.94 6.25
N ILE A 24 3.13 19.20 6.21
CA ILE A 24 4.52 19.58 5.91
C ILE A 24 5.50 18.85 6.85
N GLU A 25 5.16 18.71 8.14
CA GLU A 25 5.98 18.02 9.14
C GLU A 25 6.13 16.53 8.84
N GLN A 26 5.03 15.88 8.41
CA GLN A 26 5.04 14.49 7.99
C GLN A 26 5.90 14.29 6.73
N TRP A 27 5.83 15.21 5.76
CA TRP A 27 6.70 15.19 4.58
C TRP A 27 8.18 15.41 4.92
N ALA A 28 8.50 16.32 5.84
CA ALA A 28 9.87 16.55 6.31
C ALA A 28 10.46 15.30 6.98
N ASN A 29 9.69 14.64 7.85
CA ASN A 29 10.07 13.38 8.48
C ASN A 29 10.21 12.25 7.45
N TRP A 30 9.33 12.20 6.46
CA TRP A 30 9.41 11.24 5.37
C TRP A 30 10.69 11.44 4.54
N LEU A 31 11.03 12.67 4.16
CA LEU A 31 12.26 12.99 3.43
C LEU A 31 13.51 12.58 4.22
N GLN A 32 13.49 12.73 5.54
CA GLN A 32 14.55 12.26 6.42
C GLN A 32 14.71 10.74 6.43
N ASN A 33 13.61 10.02 6.43
CA ASN A 33 13.62 8.57 6.32
C ASN A 33 14.00 8.10 4.91
N ASN A 34 13.56 8.81 3.87
CA ASN A 34 13.83 8.51 2.47
C ASN A 34 15.31 8.61 2.14
N ARG A 35 16.00 9.65 2.66
CA ARG A 35 17.45 9.80 2.46
C ARG A 35 18.30 8.81 3.26
N ASN A 36 17.73 8.14 4.27
CA ASN A 36 18.46 7.17 5.07
C ASN A 36 18.78 5.93 4.21
N GLN A 37 20.07 5.65 4.00
CA GLN A 37 20.50 4.54 3.15
C GLN A 37 20.30 3.17 3.79
N SER A 38 20.17 3.09 5.12
CA SER A 38 19.90 1.81 5.80
C SER A 38 18.43 1.37 5.69
N ARG A 39 17.54 2.23 5.19
CA ARG A 39 16.11 1.92 5.04
C ARG A 39 15.78 1.56 3.60
N THR A 40 15.08 0.45 3.43
CA THR A 40 14.46 0.08 2.15
C THR A 40 13.26 0.99 1.90
N VAL A 41 13.26 1.69 0.77
CA VAL A 41 12.16 2.57 0.33
C VAL A 41 11.82 2.25 -1.12
N SER A 42 10.54 2.38 -1.47
CA SER A 42 10.02 2.03 -2.80
C SER A 42 10.49 2.99 -3.90
N TYR A 43 10.72 4.25 -3.55
CA TYR A 43 11.30 5.27 -4.43
C TYR A 43 12.20 6.16 -3.59
N ARG A 44 13.44 6.38 -4.05
CA ARG A 44 14.41 7.23 -3.36
C ARG A 44 14.59 8.50 -4.18
N ILE A 45 14.25 9.65 -3.60
CA ILE A 45 14.40 10.93 -4.27
C ILE A 45 15.89 11.29 -4.28
N PRO A 46 16.48 11.59 -5.46
CA PRO A 46 17.83 12.12 -5.53
C PRO A 46 17.98 13.38 -4.67
N PHE A 47 19.14 13.53 -4.04
CA PHE A 47 19.45 14.70 -3.24
C PHE A 47 20.94 15.02 -3.32
N GLU A 48 21.27 16.29 -3.16
CA GLU A 48 22.63 16.81 -3.17
C GLU A 48 23.02 17.28 -1.77
N ARG A 49 24.27 17.00 -1.38
CA ARG A 49 24.84 17.50 -0.11
C ARG A 49 25.79 18.64 -0.42
N MET A 50 25.47 19.83 0.09
CA MET A 50 26.30 21.02 -0.09
C MET A 50 26.39 21.78 1.22
N ALA A 51 27.59 22.23 1.61
CA ALA A 51 27.81 23.03 2.82
C ALA A 51 27.15 22.47 4.10
N GLY A 52 27.08 21.14 4.24
CA GLY A 52 26.44 20.48 5.39
C GLY A 52 24.90 20.38 5.32
N GLY A 53 24.26 20.99 4.32
CA GLY A 53 22.83 20.89 4.04
C GLY A 53 22.47 19.77 3.05
N VAL A 54 21.19 19.41 3.03
CA VAL A 54 20.59 18.49 2.05
C VAL A 54 19.62 19.26 1.17
N PHE A 55 19.78 19.11 -0.14
CA PHE A 55 19.01 19.84 -1.14
C PHE A 55 18.42 18.89 -2.18
N TYR A 56 17.27 19.28 -2.72
CA TYR A 56 16.52 18.52 -3.71
C TYR A 56 16.31 19.37 -4.95
N ARG A 57 16.24 18.74 -6.12
CA ARG A 57 15.83 19.43 -7.34
C ARG A 57 14.30 19.43 -7.40
N HIS A 58 13.72 20.52 -7.89
CA HIS A 58 12.27 20.61 -8.03
C HIS A 58 11.70 19.51 -8.95
N ASP A 59 12.40 19.21 -10.05
CA ASP A 59 11.99 18.17 -11.01
C ASP A 59 11.94 16.77 -10.36
N ASP A 60 12.88 16.45 -9.46
CA ASP A 60 12.91 15.17 -8.77
C ASP A 60 11.74 15.01 -7.78
N LEU A 61 11.31 16.11 -7.14
CA LEU A 61 10.14 16.14 -6.26
C LEU A 61 8.85 15.92 -7.06
N THR A 62 8.73 16.59 -8.22
CA THR A 62 7.59 16.43 -9.12
C THR A 62 7.52 15.02 -9.68
N ALA A 63 8.65 14.46 -10.16
CA ALA A 63 8.74 13.09 -10.65
C ALA A 63 8.36 12.07 -9.56
N PHE A 64 8.78 12.31 -8.31
CA PHE A 64 8.33 11.49 -7.18
C PHE A 64 6.82 11.55 -6.98
N ILE A 65 6.20 12.74 -7.05
CA ILE A 65 4.74 12.86 -6.90
C ILE A 65 4.00 12.20 -8.06
N GLU A 66 4.50 12.29 -9.29
CA GLU A 66 3.93 11.56 -10.43
C GLU A 66 4.06 10.04 -10.25
N TRP A 67 5.20 9.57 -9.75
CA TRP A 67 5.39 8.18 -9.35
C TRP A 67 4.45 7.78 -8.20
N GLU A 68 4.27 8.62 -7.19
CA GLU A 68 3.43 8.35 -6.02
C GLU A 68 1.95 8.35 -6.40
N LYS A 69 1.51 9.29 -7.25
CA LYS A 69 0.17 9.33 -7.83
C LYS A 69 -0.07 8.13 -8.72
N SER A 70 0.88 7.74 -9.57
CA SER A 70 0.73 6.52 -10.40
C SER A 70 0.80 5.24 -9.58
N ARG A 71 1.49 5.22 -8.44
CA ARG A 71 1.45 4.14 -7.45
C ARG A 71 0.07 4.06 -6.79
N GLN A 72 -0.47 5.19 -6.35
CA GLN A 72 -1.80 5.27 -5.73
C GLN A 72 -2.93 4.95 -6.71
N LEU A 73 -2.79 5.36 -7.98
CA LEU A 73 -3.74 5.11 -9.06
C LEU A 73 -3.54 3.75 -9.76
N GLY A 74 -2.52 2.98 -9.38
CA GLY A 74 -2.21 1.68 -9.97
C GLY A 74 -1.74 1.73 -11.45
N THR A 75 -1.34 2.90 -11.96
CA THR A 75 -0.92 3.12 -13.35
C THR A 75 0.58 2.92 -13.60
N LEU A 76 1.38 2.63 -12.57
CA LEU A 76 2.75 2.16 -12.79
C LEU A 76 2.71 0.80 -13.49
N LYS A 77 3.24 0.75 -14.72
CA LYS A 77 3.72 -0.49 -15.33
C LYS A 77 4.89 -0.99 -14.48
N LEU A 78 4.56 -1.65 -13.37
CA LEU A 78 5.51 -2.41 -12.59
C LEU A 78 6.12 -3.45 -13.54
N THR A 79 7.43 -3.45 -13.67
CA THR A 79 8.15 -4.45 -14.47
C THR A 79 8.93 -5.38 -13.53
N GLY A 80 9.05 -6.66 -13.89
CA GLY A 80 9.76 -7.67 -13.11
C GLY A 80 8.98 -8.28 -11.93
N ARG A 81 9.72 -8.88 -10.98
CA ARG A 81 9.17 -9.72 -9.87
C ARG A 81 8.23 -8.97 -8.92
N ALA A 82 8.42 -7.67 -8.74
CA ALA A 82 7.53 -6.84 -7.92
C ALA A 82 6.13 -6.68 -8.54
N ALA A 83 6.04 -6.69 -9.87
CA ALA A 83 4.78 -6.64 -10.61
C ALA A 83 4.02 -7.97 -10.54
N GLU A 84 4.74 -9.09 -10.52
CA GLU A 84 4.16 -10.41 -10.28
C GLU A 84 3.62 -10.52 -8.85
N ALA A 85 4.38 -10.07 -7.85
CA ALA A 85 3.95 -10.09 -6.46
C ALA A 85 2.68 -9.26 -6.23
N MET A 86 2.62 -8.01 -6.74
CA MET A 86 1.42 -7.16 -6.59
C MET A 86 0.20 -7.71 -7.34
N ARG A 87 0.40 -8.30 -8.52
CA ARG A 87 -0.68 -9.01 -9.26
C ARG A 87 -1.15 -10.28 -8.54
N ALA A 88 -0.27 -10.98 -7.85
CA ALA A 88 -0.66 -12.12 -7.02
C ALA A 88 -1.65 -11.70 -5.91
N PHE A 89 -1.47 -10.51 -5.33
CA PHE A 89 -2.44 -9.91 -4.39
C PHE A 89 -3.62 -9.19 -5.08
N GLY A 90 -3.63 -9.18 -6.42
CA GLY A 90 -4.61 -8.57 -7.34
C GLY A 90 -4.84 -7.08 -7.18
N ILE A 91 -3.78 -6.38 -6.75
CA ILE A 91 -3.72 -4.92 -6.75
C ILE A 91 -3.54 -4.45 -8.20
N GLY A 92 -4.44 -3.60 -8.67
CA GLY A 92 -4.40 -3.05 -10.04
C GLY A 92 -4.90 -4.00 -11.14
N GLU A 93 -5.50 -5.15 -10.80
CA GLU A 93 -6.15 -6.03 -11.78
C GLU A 93 -7.61 -5.64 -12.05
N LYS A 94 -8.12 -6.02 -13.22
CA LYS A 94 -9.51 -5.74 -13.64
C LYS A 94 -10.49 -6.43 -12.69
N GLY A 95 -11.11 -5.66 -11.78
CA GLY A 95 -12.02 -6.16 -10.74
C GLY A 95 -11.48 -6.08 -9.31
N GLY A 96 -10.20 -5.73 -9.13
CA GLY A 96 -9.59 -5.36 -7.84
C GLY A 96 -9.67 -3.86 -7.54
N SER A 97 -9.28 -3.47 -6.33
CA SER A 97 -9.10 -2.08 -5.90
C SER A 97 -7.61 -1.72 -5.80
N THR A 98 -7.33 -0.49 -5.36
CA THR A 98 -5.99 -0.02 -4.98
C THR A 98 -5.42 -0.74 -3.75
N THR A 99 -6.24 -1.52 -3.03
CA THR A 99 -5.88 -2.19 -1.77
C THR A 99 -5.98 -3.72 -1.82
N GLY A 100 -6.33 -4.30 -2.96
CA GLY A 100 -6.37 -5.76 -3.17
C GLY A 100 -7.55 -6.22 -4.03
N ARG A 101 -7.72 -7.54 -4.19
CA ARG A 101 -8.91 -8.09 -4.86
C ARG A 101 -10.14 -7.89 -3.99
N LYS A 102 -11.29 -7.62 -4.62
CA LYS A 102 -12.57 -7.78 -3.94
C LYS A 102 -12.76 -9.26 -3.64
N LEU A 103 -12.87 -9.61 -2.35
CA LEU A 103 -13.14 -10.98 -1.95
C LEU A 103 -14.53 -11.40 -2.47
N LYS A 104 -14.56 -12.47 -3.26
CA LYS A 104 -15.79 -13.15 -3.71
C LYS A 104 -15.78 -14.55 -3.16
N ILE A 105 -16.69 -14.83 -2.23
CA ILE A 105 -16.90 -16.16 -1.67
C ILE A 105 -18.16 -16.74 -2.32
N ASP A 106 -18.00 -17.87 -2.99
CA ASP A 106 -19.13 -18.61 -3.60
C ASP A 106 -19.69 -19.66 -2.64
N GLY A 107 -18.89 -20.13 -1.68
CA GLY A 107 -19.33 -21.17 -0.76
C GLY A 107 -18.54 -21.19 0.54
N ILE A 108 -19.26 -21.45 1.62
CA ILE A 108 -18.73 -21.79 2.93
C ILE A 108 -19.44 -23.07 3.35
N ASN A 109 -18.72 -24.18 3.40
CA ASN A 109 -19.29 -25.52 3.57
C ASN A 109 -18.67 -26.22 4.77
N LEU A 110 -19.48 -26.96 5.53
CA LEU A 110 -18.98 -27.94 6.48
C LEU A 110 -18.42 -29.15 5.73
N GLN A 111 -17.23 -29.59 6.12
CA GLN A 111 -16.62 -30.83 5.64
C GLN A 111 -16.16 -31.66 6.84
N VAL A 112 -15.99 -32.97 6.62
CA VAL A 112 -15.51 -33.90 7.64
C VAL A 112 -14.46 -34.80 7.01
N GLU A 113 -13.25 -34.80 7.57
CA GLU A 113 -12.16 -35.69 7.16
C GLU A 113 -11.71 -36.51 8.37
N ASN A 114 -11.71 -37.84 8.24
CA ASN A 114 -11.35 -38.76 9.33
C ASN A 114 -12.11 -38.52 10.65
N GLY A 115 -13.37 -38.09 10.57
CA GLY A 115 -14.21 -37.77 11.72
C GLY A 115 -13.95 -36.40 12.36
N VAL A 116 -13.00 -35.63 11.83
CA VAL A 116 -12.69 -34.26 12.29
C VAL A 116 -13.39 -33.25 11.36
N PRO A 117 -14.27 -32.39 11.90
CA PRO A 117 -14.94 -31.36 11.12
C PRO A 117 -14.01 -30.19 10.79
N TYR A 118 -14.15 -29.63 9.59
CA TYR A 118 -13.47 -28.40 9.18
C TYR A 118 -14.39 -27.58 8.26
N ILE A 119 -14.06 -26.30 8.07
CA ILE A 119 -14.80 -25.40 7.19
C ILE A 119 -14.04 -25.28 5.87
N GLN A 120 -14.73 -25.52 4.76
CA GLN A 120 -14.23 -25.25 3.43
C GLN A 120 -14.75 -23.91 2.93
N LEU A 121 -13.83 -23.00 2.58
CA LEU A 121 -14.16 -21.70 2.01
C LEU A 121 -13.69 -21.64 0.55
N VAL A 122 -14.63 -21.35 -0.35
CA VAL A 122 -14.40 -21.31 -1.80
C VAL A 122 -14.46 -19.86 -2.29
N ALA A 123 -13.32 -19.34 -2.74
CA ALA A 123 -13.21 -18.05 -3.40
C ALA A 123 -13.11 -18.24 -4.92
N THR A 124 -13.70 -17.36 -5.73
CA THR A 124 -13.85 -17.58 -7.19
C THR A 124 -13.03 -16.67 -8.10
N ASP A 125 -12.27 -15.73 -7.56
CA ASP A 125 -11.51 -14.76 -8.36
C ASP A 125 -10.22 -14.28 -7.64
N PRO A 126 -9.13 -15.08 -7.67
CA PRO A 126 -8.98 -16.37 -8.37
C PRO A 126 -9.69 -17.53 -7.67
N LEU A 127 -9.94 -18.63 -8.40
CA LEU A 127 -10.49 -19.85 -7.81
C LEU A 127 -9.51 -20.42 -6.78
N MET A 128 -9.85 -20.31 -5.50
CA MET A 128 -9.07 -20.82 -4.38
C MET A 128 -9.98 -21.52 -3.39
N VAL A 129 -9.52 -22.65 -2.87
CA VAL A 129 -10.24 -23.43 -1.87
C VAL A 129 -9.38 -23.48 -0.62
N TYR A 130 -9.93 -22.97 0.48
CA TYR A 130 -9.28 -22.94 1.77
C TYR A 130 -9.93 -23.96 2.70
N ARG A 131 -9.09 -24.59 3.52
CA ARG A 131 -9.50 -25.34 4.69
C ARG A 131 -9.23 -24.48 5.90
N LEU A 132 -10.24 -24.32 6.74
CA LEU A 132 -10.15 -23.65 8.02
C LEU A 132 -10.51 -24.66 9.10
N GLU A 133 -9.63 -24.81 10.09
CA GLU A 133 -9.99 -25.50 11.32
C GLU A 133 -11.02 -24.65 12.10
N VAL A 134 -11.78 -25.29 12.99
CA VAL A 134 -12.92 -24.64 13.66
C VAL A 134 -12.46 -23.45 14.52
N ASP A 135 -11.35 -23.60 15.23
CA ASP A 135 -10.74 -22.57 16.06
C ASP A 135 -10.19 -21.39 15.23
N GLU A 136 -9.57 -21.66 14.08
CA GLU A 136 -9.14 -20.63 13.13
C GLU A 136 -10.33 -19.81 12.61
N ALA A 137 -11.44 -20.48 12.27
CA ALA A 137 -12.64 -19.83 11.81
C ALA A 137 -13.28 -18.95 12.91
N GLU A 138 -13.33 -19.42 14.15
CA GLU A 138 -13.82 -18.65 15.29
C GLU A 138 -12.99 -17.38 15.52
N ALA A 139 -11.65 -17.49 15.46
CA ALA A 139 -10.76 -16.34 15.60
C ALA A 139 -11.01 -15.29 14.49
N ILE A 140 -11.13 -15.74 13.24
CA ILE A 140 -11.44 -14.85 12.10
C ILE A 140 -12.78 -14.15 12.29
N ILE A 141 -13.82 -14.88 12.71
CA ILE A 141 -15.16 -14.31 12.95
C ILE A 141 -15.09 -13.19 13.99
N GLN A 142 -14.38 -13.42 15.09
CA GLN A 142 -14.24 -12.45 16.17
C GLN A 142 -13.54 -11.17 15.69
N GLU A 143 -12.38 -11.29 15.04
CA GLU A 143 -11.64 -10.14 14.51
C GLU A 143 -12.45 -9.37 13.46
N MET A 144 -13.11 -10.07 12.54
CA MET A 144 -13.96 -9.45 11.53
C MET A 144 -15.14 -8.70 12.16
N ALA A 145 -15.77 -9.26 13.20
CA ALA A 145 -16.90 -8.61 13.88
C ALA A 145 -16.48 -7.29 14.56
N GLU A 146 -15.30 -7.25 15.16
CA GLU A 146 -14.74 -6.04 15.78
C GLU A 146 -14.48 -4.94 14.73
N VAL A 147 -13.84 -5.30 13.62
CA VAL A 147 -13.56 -4.36 12.52
C VAL A 147 -14.85 -3.86 11.85
N VAL A 148 -15.82 -4.74 11.59
CA VAL A 148 -17.13 -4.37 11.03
C VAL A 148 -17.84 -3.38 11.95
N SER A 149 -17.79 -3.60 13.26
CA SER A 149 -18.38 -2.70 14.26
C SER A 149 -17.68 -1.33 14.27
N ALA A 150 -16.37 -1.27 14.06
CA ALA A 150 -15.65 0.00 13.87
C ALA A 150 -16.06 0.71 12.57
N CYS A 151 -16.14 0.00 11.44
CA CYS A 151 -16.58 0.57 10.16
C CYS A 151 -17.99 1.17 10.25
N LYS A 152 -18.92 0.49 10.91
CA LYS A 152 -20.30 0.99 11.09
C LYS A 152 -20.37 2.28 11.92
N ARG A 153 -19.48 2.46 12.91
CA ARG A 153 -19.41 3.69 13.72
C ARG A 153 -18.88 4.90 12.96
N ILE A 154 -18.00 4.68 11.98
CA ILE A 154 -17.42 5.74 11.14
C ILE A 154 -18.38 6.14 10.01
N GLY A 155 -19.19 5.19 9.52
CA GLY A 155 -20.17 5.41 8.46
C GLY A 155 -21.53 5.95 8.92
N GLN A 156 -21.70 6.24 10.21
CA GLN A 156 -22.83 6.97 10.79
C GLN A 156 -22.44 8.44 11.00
#